data_AF-A0A9C9H0N7-F1
#
_entry.id   AF-A0A9C9H0N7-F1
#
_cell.length_a   1.000
_cell.length_b   1.000
_cell.length_c   1.000
_cell.angle_alpha   90.00
_cell.angle_beta   90.00
_cell.angle_gamma   90.00
#
_symmetry.space_group_name_H-M   'P 1'
#
loop_
_entity.id
_entity.type
_entity.pdbx_description
1 polymer ?
#
loop_
_entity_poly.entity_id
_entity_poly.type
_entity_poly.pdbx_seq_one_letter_code
_entity_poly.pdbx_strand_id
1 'polypeptide(L)' 'MTAAEQTYTVILDISADAYQRMYRGEVRHVVARDTQGCRVQFPALALRKFVTAGGVRGTFLIRVDANHRLVDIQRRS' A
#
# COMPACT_ATOMS: atom_id res chain seq x y z
N MET A 1 1.82 -3.10 27.84
CA MET A 1 2.28 -1.99 26.96
C MET A 1 2.04 -2.40 25.53
N THR A 2 0.98 -1.89 24.90
CA THR A 2 0.77 -2.03 23.46
C THR A 2 1.90 -1.29 22.74
N ALA A 3 2.71 -2.00 21.98
CA ALA A 3 3.75 -1.37 21.17
C ALA A 3 3.09 -0.38 20.19
N ALA A 4 3.68 0.81 20.02
CA ALA A 4 3.09 1.87 19.23
C ALA A 4 2.94 1.43 17.76
N GLU A 5 1.71 1.37 17.27
CA GLU A 5 1.44 1.21 15.84
C GLU A 5 1.80 2.51 15.12
N GLN A 6 2.46 2.40 13.98
CA GLN A 6 2.80 3.56 13.15
C GLN A 6 1.95 3.60 11.89
N THR A 7 1.58 4.80 11.46
CA THR A 7 0.73 5.00 10.29
C THR A 7 1.43 5.86 9.24
N TYR A 8 1.20 5.54 7.98
CA TYR A 8 1.71 6.27 6.83
C TYR A 8 0.57 6.55 5.86
N THR A 9 0.48 7.78 5.37
CA THR A 9 -0.50 8.18 4.37
C THR A 9 0.19 8.26 3.01
N VAL A 10 -0.16 7.36 2.09
CA VAL A 10 0.42 7.29 0.74
C VAL A 10 -0.64 7.59 -0.31
N ILE A 11 -0.24 8.26 -1.39
CA ILE A 11 -1.10 8.49 -2.55
C ILE A 11 -0.64 7.52 -3.63
N LEU A 12 -1.56 6.71 -4.14
CA LEU A 12 -1.28 5.74 -5.20
C LEU A 12 -2.03 6.11 -6.47
N ASP A 13 -1.34 6.01 -7.59
CA ASP A 13 -1.91 6.00 -8.94
C ASP A 13 -1.25 4.85 -9.72
N ILE A 14 -1.83 3.66 -9.61
CA ILE A 14 -1.36 2.45 -10.28
C ILE A 14 -2.40 2.07 -11.32
N SER A 15 -2.01 2.04 -12.59
CA SER A 15 -2.92 1.63 -13.67
C SER A 15 -3.29 0.14 -13.56
N ALA A 16 -4.44 -0.24 -14.13
CA ALA A 16 -4.87 -1.64 -14.17
C ALA A 16 -3.84 -2.55 -14.87
N ASP A 17 -3.22 -2.08 -15.95
CA ASP A 17 -2.17 -2.82 -16.67
C ASP A 17 -0.92 -3.03 -15.79
N ALA A 18 -0.44 -1.99 -15.12
CA ALA A 18 0.69 -2.09 -14.20
C ALA A 18 0.38 -3.07 -13.05
N TYR A 19 -0.86 -3.05 -12.55
CA TYR A 19 -1.31 -3.99 -11.54
C TYR A 19 -1.40 -5.43 -12.05
N GLN A 20 -1.86 -5.65 -13.28
CA GLN A 20 -1.91 -6.98 -13.89
C GLN A 20 -0.52 -7.58 -14.08
N ARG A 21 0.49 -6.77 -14.44
CA ARG A 21 1.90 -7.19 -14.48
C ARG A 21 2.42 -7.55 -13.10
N MET A 22 2.10 -6.75 -12.08
CA MET A 22 2.39 -7.05 -10.67
C MET A 22 1.85 -8.43 -10.24
N TYR A 23 0.63 -8.77 -10.67
CA TYR A 23 -0.04 -10.03 -10.33
C TYR A 23 0.46 -11.26 -11.09
N ARG A 24 1.25 -11.09 -12.16
CA ARG A 24 1.86 -12.21 -12.90
C ARG A 24 3.06 -12.84 -12.16
N GLY A 25 3.33 -12.41 -10.92
CA GLY A 25 4.37 -12.96 -10.05
C GLY A 25 5.69 -12.19 -10.08
N GLU A 26 5.77 -11.12 -10.87
CA GLU A 26 7.00 -10.34 -11.06
C GLU A 26 7.27 -9.35 -9.92
N VAL A 27 6.22 -8.91 -9.21
CA VAL A 27 6.35 -7.85 -8.21
C VAL A 27 5.75 -8.26 -6.88
N ARG A 28 6.62 -8.37 -5.87
CA ARG A 28 6.26 -8.79 -4.51
C ARG A 28 5.85 -7.63 -3.61
N HIS A 29 6.38 -6.44 -3.88
CA HIS A 29 6.20 -5.26 -3.03
C HIS A 29 5.90 -4.01 -3.85
N VAL A 30 5.07 -3.15 -3.28
CA VAL A 30 4.85 -1.77 -3.72
C VAL A 30 5.72 -0.88 -2.86
N VAL A 31 6.40 0.07 -3.51
CA VAL A 31 7.16 1.13 -2.85
C VAL A 31 6.47 2.45 -3.18
N ALA A 32 6.10 3.19 -2.15
CA ALA A 32 5.48 4.50 -2.27
C ALA A 32 6.19 5.50 -1.35
N ARG A 33 6.01 6.78 -1.63
CA ARG A 33 6.41 7.85 -0.74
C ARG A 33 5.16 8.36 -0.03
N ASP A 34 5.22 8.50 1.28
CA ASP A 34 4.12 9.07 2.06
C ASP A 34 4.08 10.60 1.91
N THR A 35 3.05 11.22 2.47
CA THR A 35 2.88 12.68 2.44
C THR A 35 3.94 13.45 3.23
N GLN A 36 4.72 12.78 4.07
CA GLN A 36 5.82 13.36 4.85
C GLN A 36 7.20 13.10 4.21
N GLY A 37 7.23 12.42 3.06
CA GLY A 37 8.45 12.10 2.34
C GLY A 37 9.10 10.77 2.74
N CYS A 38 8.54 10.01 3.68
CA CYS A 38 9.01 8.69 4.09
C CYS A 38 8.77 7.65 2.99
N ARG A 39 9.76 6.77 2.79
CA ARG A 39 9.62 5.62 1.89
C ARG A 39 8.89 4.48 2.60
N VAL A 40 7.76 4.08 2.06
CA VAL A 40 6.92 2.99 2.59
C VAL A 40 6.94 1.82 1.60
N GLN A 41 7.26 0.62 2.10
CA GLN A 41 7.24 -0.60 1.31
C GLN A 41 6.25 -1.59 1.93
N PHE A 42 5.36 -2.15 1.12
CA PHE A 42 4.35 -3.11 1.59
C PHE A 42 4.02 -4.17 0.52
N PRO A 43 3.44 -5.32 0.89
CA PRO A 43 3.11 -6.38 -0.07
C PRO A 43 2.13 -5.90 -1.14
N ALA A 44 2.42 -6.19 -2.42
CA ALA A 44 1.54 -5.83 -3.53
C ALA A 44 0.15 -6.46 -3.40
N LEU A 45 0.08 -7.67 -2.84
CA LEU A 45 -1.16 -8.41 -2.57
C LEU A 45 -2.14 -7.65 -1.66
N ALA A 46 -1.65 -6.76 -0.80
CA ALA A 46 -2.50 -5.95 0.08
C ALA A 46 -3.42 -4.99 -0.70
N LEU A 47 -3.06 -4.65 -1.94
CA LEU A 47 -3.85 -3.78 -2.80
C LEU A 47 -4.99 -4.50 -3.54
N ARG A 48 -5.02 -5.84 -3.53
CA ARG A 48 -6.00 -6.64 -4.29
C ARG A 48 -7.44 -6.25 -4.03
N LYS A 49 -7.78 -5.96 -2.76
CA LYS A 49 -9.14 -5.56 -2.35
C LYS A 49 -9.55 -4.15 -2.82
N PHE A 50 -8.63 -3.39 -3.41
CA PHE A 50 -8.84 -2.00 -3.84
C PHE A 50 -8.76 -1.82 -5.35
N VAL A 51 -8.47 -2.87 -6.11
CA VAL A 51 -8.36 -2.81 -7.57
C VAL A 51 -9.73 -2.56 -8.17
N THR A 52 -9.81 -1.56 -9.04
CA THR A 52 -10.98 -1.30 -9.89
C THR A 52 -10.60 -1.48 -11.36
N ALA A 53 -11.58 -1.33 -12.27
CA ALA A 53 -11.30 -1.31 -13.71
C ALA A 53 -10.27 -0.23 -14.12
N GLY A 54 -10.15 0.85 -13.34
CA GLY A 54 -9.16 1.91 -13.56
C GLY A 54 -7.80 1.65 -12.89
N GLY A 55 -7.63 0.53 -12.18
CA GLY A 55 -6.44 0.23 -11.38
C GLY A 55 -6.64 0.57 -9.90
N VAL A 56 -5.56 0.94 -9.22
CA VAL A 56 -5.55 1.30 -7.80
C VAL A 56 -5.21 2.77 -7.67
N ARG A 57 -6.24 3.57 -7.37
CA ARG A 57 -6.12 5.02 -7.21
C ARG A 57 -6.66 5.47 -5.86
N GLY A 58 -6.06 6.54 -5.34
CA GLY A 58 -6.53 7.26 -4.16
C GLY A 58 -5.51 7.33 -3.04
N THR A 59 -5.98 7.80 -1.88
CA THR A 59 -5.17 7.93 -0.67
C THR A 59 -5.34 6.68 0.20
N PHE A 60 -4.23 6.15 0.70
CA PHE A 60 -4.21 4.95 1.53
C PHE A 60 -3.54 5.24 2.85
N LEU A 61 -4.15 4.74 3.93
CA LEU A 61 -3.54 4.68 5.25
C LEU A 61 -2.94 3.28 5.41
N ILE A 62 -1.62 3.23 5.61
CA ILE A 62 -0.85 2.03 5.89
C ILE A 62 -0.59 2.01 7.40
N ARG A 63 -0.96 0.93 8.08
CA ARG A 63 -0.66 0.71 9.50
C ARG A 63 0.36 -0.41 9.64
N VAL A 64 1.42 -0.17 10.42
CA VAL A 64 2.44 -1.17 10.71
C VAL A 64 2.61 -1.37 12.21
N ASP A 65 3.07 -2.57 12.58
CA ASP A 65 3.46 -2.88 13.96
C ASP A 65 4.88 -2.33 14.26
N ALA A 66 5.33 -2.51 15.50
CA ALA A 66 6.67 -2.11 15.94
C ALA A 66 7.83 -2.85 15.23
N ASN A 67 7.54 -3.94 14.51
CA ASN A 67 8.51 -4.65 13.67
C ASN A 67 8.41 -4.23 12.19
N HIS A 68 7.72 -3.13 11.90
CA HIS A 68 7.43 -2.63 10.55
C HIS A 68 6.66 -3.63 9.67
N ARG A 69 5.92 -4.57 10.26
CA ARG A 69 5.04 -5.48 9.51
C ARG A 69 3.72 -4.81 9.24
N LEU A 70 3.22 -4.96 8.01
CA LEU A 70 1.89 -4.47 7.63
C LEU A 70 0.81 -5.11 8.51
N VAL A 71 0.10 -4.28 9.28
CA VAL A 71 -1.05 -4.68 10.10
C VAL A 71 -2.35 -4.43 9.35
N ASP A 72 -2.48 -3.27 8.72
CA ASP A 72 -3.68 -2.93 7.96
C ASP A 72 -3.39 -1.95 6.82
N ILE A 73 -4.28 -1.96 5.84
CA ILE A 73 -4.34 -0.99 4.76
C ILE A 73 -5.80 -0.60 4.51
N GLN A 74 -6.04 0.71 4.48
CA GLN A 74 -7.36 1.30 4.26
C GLN A 74 -7.30 2.36 3.17
N ARG A 75 -8.28 2.39 2.27
CA ARG A 75 -8.48 3.53 1.37
C ARG A 75 -9.21 4.63 2.15
N ARG A 76 -8.67 5.85 2.13
CA ARG A 76 -9.34 7.06 2.61
C ARG A 76 -10.18 7.62 1.46
N SER A 77 -11.46 7.82 1.72
CA SER A 77 -12.43 8.44 0.83
C SER A 77 -12.09 9.89 0.52
#